data_AF-A0A7X6ZJH7-F1
#
_entry.id   AF-A0A7X6ZJH7-F1
#
_cell.length_a   1.000
_cell.length_b   1.000
_cell.length_c   1.000
_cell.angle_alpha   90.00
_cell.angle_beta   90.00
_cell.angle_gamma   90.00
#
_symmetry.space_group_name_H-M   'P 1'
#
loop_
_entity.id
_entity.type
_entity.pdbx_description
1 polymer ?
#
loop_
_entity_poly.entity_id
_entity_poly.type
_entity_poly.pdbx_seq_one_letter_code
_entity_poly.pdbx_strand_id
1 'polypeptide(L)'
;NKTLQEVEQPVTLLREVLRIAKKAVINFPNFGYWRVRNALMFRGRMPKSRHLPHEWYDTPNIHLFTYRDFQRISESEGIRIEKKHYISDGFLGKTLNKLGYANLGAEQVVALISRE
;
A
#
# COMPACT_ATOMS: atom_id res chain seq x y z
N ASN A 1 -5.50 -7.26 16.02
CA ASN A 1 -4.67 -6.25 15.34
C ASN A 1 -5.19 -6.18 13.90
N LYS A 2 -6.05 -5.21 13.55
CA LYS A 2 -6.62 -5.09 12.19
C LYS A 2 -5.73 -4.14 11.38
N THR A 3 -5.29 -4.55 10.20
CA THR A 3 -4.50 -3.69 9.31
C THR A 3 -5.44 -2.79 8.47
N LEU A 4 -4.95 -1.66 7.94
CA LEU A 4 -5.77 -0.73 7.11
C LEU A 4 -6.47 -1.45 5.93
N GLN A 5 -5.89 -2.54 5.45
CA GLN A 5 -6.46 -3.34 4.38
C GLN A 5 -7.75 -4.05 4.77
N GLU A 6 -7.93 -4.41 6.04
CA GLU A 6 -9.07 -5.16 6.56
C GLU A 6 -10.27 -4.27 6.95
N VAL A 7 -10.15 -2.96 6.73
CA VAL A 7 -11.18 -1.98 7.12
C VAL A 7 -12.02 -1.63 5.91
N GLU A 8 -13.34 -1.80 6.04
CA GLU A 8 -14.31 -1.57 4.97
C GLU A 8 -14.25 -0.15 4.41
N GLN A 9 -13.86 0.84 5.22
CA GLN A 9 -13.76 2.25 4.84
C GLN A 9 -12.37 2.83 5.16
N PRO A 10 -11.38 2.67 4.26
CA PRO A 10 -10.00 3.12 4.51
C PRO A 10 -9.89 4.64 4.71
N VAL A 11 -10.70 5.44 3.99
CA VAL A 11 -10.72 6.91 4.15
C VAL A 11 -11.23 7.30 5.54
N THR A 12 -12.37 6.75 5.95
CA THR A 12 -12.95 7.02 7.27
C THR A 12 -11.97 6.65 8.37
N LEU A 13 -11.25 5.53 8.23
CA LEU A 13 -10.21 5.13 9.16
C LEU A 13 -9.09 6.16 9.25
N LEU A 14 -8.56 6.62 8.10
CA LEU A 14 -7.47 7.61 8.08
C LEU A 14 -7.91 8.92 8.75
N ARG A 15 -9.13 9.39 8.47
CA ARG A 15 -9.71 10.58 9.12
C ARG A 15 -9.81 10.40 10.63
N GLU A 16 -10.33 9.27 11.10
CA GLU A 16 -10.52 9.01 12.52
C GLU A 16 -9.21 8.86 13.27
N VAL A 17 -8.23 8.19 12.65
CA VAL A 17 -6.87 8.07 13.20
C VAL A 17 -6.22 9.45 13.35
N LEU A 18 -6.31 10.31 12.33
CA LEU A 18 -5.75 11.66 12.37
C LEU A 18 -6.58 12.65 13.20
N ARG A 19 -7.84 12.33 13.50
CA ARG A 19 -8.66 13.09 14.45
C ARG A 19 -8.13 12.93 15.88
N ILE A 20 -7.65 11.74 16.22
CA ILE A 20 -7.18 11.39 17.57
C ILE A 20 -5.67 11.66 17.73
N ALA A 21 -4.87 11.32 16.71
CA ALA A 21 -3.42 11.40 16.77
C ALA A 21 -2.86 12.51 15.86
N LYS A 22 -1.85 13.25 16.36
CA LYS A 22 -1.13 14.26 15.56
C LYS A 22 -0.41 13.67 14.35
N LYS A 23 0.06 12.43 14.47
CA LYS A 23 0.74 11.65 13.42
C LYS A 23 0.36 10.18 13.52
N ALA A 24 0.33 9.48 12.40
CA ALA A 24 0.06 8.05 12.36
C ALA A 24 0.99 7.32 11.40
N VAL A 25 1.31 6.06 11.72
CA VAL A 25 2.08 5.18 10.83
C VAL A 25 1.12 4.24 10.14
N ILE A 26 1.14 4.26 8.80
CA ILE A 26 0.32 3.42 7.94
C ILE A 26 1.23 2.46 7.20
N ASN A 27 0.90 1.16 7.23
CA ASN A 27 1.61 0.12 6.51
C ASN A 27 0.64 -0.66 5.61
N PHE A 28 1.01 -0.84 4.35
CA PHE A 28 0.21 -1.58 3.37
C PHE A 28 1.10 -2.22 2.31
N PRO A 29 0.73 -3.40 1.76
CA PRO A 29 1.33 -3.92 0.55
C PRO A 29 0.89 -3.08 -0.65
N ASN A 30 1.81 -2.92 -1.60
CA ASN A 30 1.61 -2.11 -2.79
C ASN A 30 1.23 -3.01 -3.97
N PHE A 31 -0.03 -2.95 -4.40
CA PHE A 31 -0.50 -3.72 -5.56
C PHE A 31 0.14 -3.26 -6.89
N GLY A 32 0.82 -2.10 -6.89
CA GLY A 32 1.60 -1.63 -8.01
C GLY A 32 2.90 -2.39 -8.24
N TYR A 33 3.34 -3.24 -7.31
CA TYR A 33 4.60 -3.96 -7.36
C TYR A 33 4.76 -4.80 -8.64
N TRP A 34 5.96 -4.79 -9.23
CA TRP A 34 6.22 -5.41 -10.53
C TRP A 34 5.85 -6.90 -10.59
N ARG A 35 6.01 -7.66 -9.50
CA ARG A 35 5.64 -9.09 -9.46
C ARG A 35 4.14 -9.29 -9.56
N VAL A 36 3.35 -8.41 -8.93
CA VAL A 36 1.89 -8.42 -9.02
C VAL A 36 1.46 -8.13 -10.46
N ARG A 37 2.02 -7.07 -11.06
CA ARG A 37 1.75 -6.72 -12.46
C ARG A 37 2.13 -7.84 -13.42
N ASN A 38 3.30 -8.45 -13.23
CA ASN A 38 3.78 -9.55 -14.05
C ASN A 38 2.87 -10.78 -13.93
N ALA A 39 2.44 -11.16 -12.72
CA ALA A 39 1.52 -12.27 -12.53
C ALA A 39 0.18 -12.03 -13.24
N LEU A 40 -0.40 -10.84 -13.10
CA LEU A 40 -1.64 -10.50 -13.81
C LEU A 40 -1.45 -10.48 -15.33
N MET A 41 -0.36 -9.87 -15.81
CA MET A 41 -0.11 -9.71 -17.25
C MET A 41 0.19 -11.03 -17.97
N PHE A 42 1.01 -11.89 -17.37
CA PHE A 42 1.50 -13.11 -18.04
C PHE A 42 0.79 -14.39 -17.60
N ARG A 43 0.23 -14.43 -16.38
CA ARG A 43 -0.51 -15.60 -15.88
C ARG A 43 -2.03 -15.39 -15.87
N GLY A 44 -2.51 -14.15 -15.98
CA GLY A 44 -3.94 -13.83 -15.97
C GLY A 44 -4.63 -14.18 -14.65
N ARG A 45 -3.89 -14.30 -13.54
CA ARG A 45 -4.41 -14.77 -12.25
C ARG A 45 -3.92 -13.89 -11.10
N MET A 46 -4.75 -13.78 -10.07
CA MET A 46 -4.40 -13.09 -8.83
C MET A 46 -3.14 -13.73 -8.21
N PRO A 47 -2.09 -12.95 -7.91
CA PRO A 47 -0.88 -13.49 -7.31
C PRO A 47 -1.12 -13.92 -5.87
N LYS A 48 -0.57 -15.07 -5.50
CA LYS A 48 -0.34 -15.42 -4.10
C LYS A 48 1.03 -14.91 -3.67
N SER A 49 1.08 -14.24 -2.52
CA SER A 49 2.32 -13.73 -1.93
C SER A 49 2.25 -13.83 -0.42
N ARG A 50 3.35 -13.49 0.27
CA ARG A 50 3.36 -13.40 1.74
C ARG A 50 2.33 -12.38 2.26
N HIS A 51 2.01 -11.36 1.47
CA HIS A 51 1.06 -10.30 1.81
C HIS A 51 -0.34 -10.52 1.22
N LEU A 52 -0.49 -11.47 0.29
CA LEU A 52 -1.75 -11.94 -0.27
C LEU A 52 -1.78 -13.47 -0.19
N PRO A 53 -1.87 -14.06 1.03
CA PRO A 53 -1.75 -15.51 1.21
C PRO A 53 -3.04 -16.27 0.84
N HIS A 54 -4.17 -15.57 0.86
CA HIS A 54 -5.49 -16.14 0.60
C HIS A 54 -5.79 -16.21 -0.90
N GLU A 55 -6.70 -17.11 -1.26
CA GLU A 55 -7.31 -17.10 -2.59
C GLU A 55 -8.14 -15.84 -2.77
N TRP A 56 -8.26 -15.36 -4.01
CA TRP A 56 -8.97 -14.12 -4.31
C TRP A 56 -10.43 -14.13 -3.86
N TYR A 57 -11.07 -15.32 -3.81
CA TYR A 57 -12.46 -15.52 -3.39
C TYR A 57 -12.63 -15.73 -1.89
N ASP A 58 -11.55 -16.01 -1.15
CA ASP A 58 -11.54 -16.26 0.30
C ASP A 58 -10.83 -15.17 1.09
N THR A 59 -10.45 -14.09 0.41
CA THR A 59 -9.73 -12.98 1.03
C THR A 59 -10.71 -12.17 1.89
N PRO A 60 -10.43 -11.91 3.20
CA PRO A 60 -11.28 -11.03 4.02
C PRO A 60 -11.33 -9.63 3.39
N ASN A 61 -12.30 -8.78 3.73
CA ASN A 61 -12.52 -7.43 3.17
C ASN A 61 -11.21 -6.63 2.91
N ILE A 62 -10.54 -6.85 1.76
CA ILE A 62 -9.24 -6.30 1.41
C ILE A 62 -9.40 -5.31 0.26
N HIS A 63 -9.09 -4.06 0.55
CA HIS A 63 -8.90 -3.04 -0.49
C HIS A 63 -7.50 -3.20 -1.10
N LEU A 64 -7.45 -3.62 -2.36
CA LEU A 64 -6.21 -3.70 -3.13
C LEU A 64 -5.94 -2.35 -3.78
N PHE A 65 -4.90 -1.66 -3.31
CA PHE A 65 -4.51 -0.35 -3.84
C PHE A 65 -3.01 -0.24 -4.02
N THR A 66 -2.59 0.76 -4.78
CA THR A 66 -1.18 1.05 -5.06
C THR A 66 -0.69 2.22 -4.23
N TYR A 67 0.63 2.38 -4.12
CA TYR A 67 1.22 3.56 -3.50
C TYR A 67 0.73 4.86 -4.14
N ARG A 68 0.48 4.88 -5.46
CA ARG A 68 -0.08 6.05 -6.16
C ARG A 68 -1.52 6.35 -5.73
N ASP A 69 -2.34 5.33 -5.51
CA ASP A 69 -3.71 5.53 -5.02
C ASP A 69 -3.69 6.11 -3.60
N PHE A 70 -2.77 5.64 -2.76
CA PHE A 70 -2.55 6.21 -1.43
C PHE A 70 -2.09 7.67 -1.46
N GLN A 71 -1.20 8.04 -2.38
CA GLN A 71 -0.80 9.44 -2.55
C GLN A 71 -1.99 10.30 -2.94
N ARG A 72 -2.78 9.84 -3.93
CA ARG A 72 -3.95 10.56 -4.42
C ARG A 72 -5.00 10.77 -3.34
N ILE A 73 -5.29 9.74 -2.56
CA ILE A 73 -6.27 9.84 -1.47
C ILE A 73 -5.77 10.72 -0.33
N SER A 74 -4.47 10.67 -0.03
CA SER A 74 -3.88 11.54 0.99
C SER A 74 -4.01 13.01 0.59
N GLU A 75 -3.73 13.34 -0.68
CA GLU A 75 -3.89 14.68 -1.22
C GLU A 75 -5.35 15.15 -1.17
N SER A 76 -6.31 14.32 -1.61
CA SER A 76 -7.73 14.69 -1.57
C SER A 76 -8.30 14.89 -0.15
N GLU A 77 -7.64 14.31 0.86
CA GLU A 77 -8.07 14.33 2.26
C GLU A 77 -7.30 15.35 3.10
N GLY A 78 -6.39 16.15 2.50
CA GLY A 78 -5.54 17.09 3.25
C GLY A 78 -4.60 16.38 4.22
N ILE A 79 -4.12 15.19 3.84
CA ILE A 79 -3.20 14.36 4.61
C ILE A 79 -1.79 14.54 4.05
N ARG A 80 -0.87 14.98 4.89
CA ARG A 80 0.54 15.12 4.57
C ARG A 80 1.27 13.81 4.81
N ILE A 81 2.00 13.33 3.81
CA ILE A 81 2.92 12.19 3.94
C ILE A 81 4.30 12.73 4.35
N GLU A 82 4.62 12.64 5.63
CA GLU A 82 5.83 13.17 6.26
C GLU A 82 7.08 12.36 5.91
N LYS A 83 6.96 11.03 5.99
CA LYS A 83 8.05 10.09 5.72
C LYS A 83 7.49 8.88 5.01
N LYS A 84 8.33 8.29 4.15
CA LYS A 84 8.00 7.07 3.41
C LYS A 84 9.20 6.12 3.43
N HIS A 85 8.91 4.85 3.66
CA HIS A 85 9.87 3.78 3.59
C HIS A 85 9.34 2.68 2.66
N TYR A 86 10.16 2.29 1.69
CA TYR A 86 9.80 1.29 0.69
C TYR A 86 10.49 -0.01 1.00
N ILE A 87 9.70 -1.06 1.20
CA ILE A 87 10.16 -2.41 1.46
C ILE A 87 10.02 -3.19 0.15
N SER A 88 11.10 -3.81 -0.29
CA SER A 88 11.12 -4.62 -1.51
C SER A 88 12.00 -5.83 -1.34
N ASP A 89 11.49 -6.97 -1.79
CA ASP A 89 12.31 -8.15 -1.98
C ASP A 89 13.02 -8.13 -3.36
N GLY A 90 14.22 -8.72 -3.40
CA GLY A 90 15.03 -8.87 -4.60
C GLY A 90 15.77 -7.61 -5.10
N PHE A 91 16.72 -7.83 -6.02
CA PHE A 91 17.54 -6.77 -6.62
C PHE A 91 16.70 -5.80 -7.45
N LEU A 92 15.81 -6.30 -8.30
CA LEU A 92 15.02 -5.47 -9.21
C LEU A 92 14.13 -4.46 -8.48
N GLY A 93 13.43 -4.88 -7.42
CA GLY A 93 12.59 -3.99 -6.61
C GLY A 93 13.39 -2.88 -5.93
N LYS A 94 14.55 -3.23 -5.36
CA LYS A 94 15.45 -2.25 -4.72
C LYS A 94 16.01 -1.24 -5.73
N THR A 95 16.39 -1.69 -6.92
CA THR A 95 16.89 -0.82 -7.99
C THR A 95 15.80 0.13 -8.49
N LEU A 96 14.58 -0.37 -8.72
CA LEU A 96 13.44 0.45 -9.13
C LEU A 96 13.11 1.54 -8.11
N ASN A 97 13.16 1.24 -6.81
CA ASN A 97 12.97 2.23 -5.76
C ASN A 97 14.06 3.31 -5.77
N LYS A 98 15.33 2.92 -5.94
CA LYS A 98 16.46 3.87 -6.03
C LYS A 98 16.32 4.82 -7.23
N LEU A 99 15.74 4.34 -8.32
CA LEU A 99 15.45 5.11 -9.52
C LEU A 99 14.15 5.95 -9.42
N GLY A 100 13.49 5.98 -8.27
CA GLY A 100 12.27 6.76 -8.04
C GLY A 100 10.97 6.07 -8.49
N TYR A 101 11.03 4.86 -9.03
CA TYR A 101 9.85 4.08 -9.43
C TYR A 101 9.22 3.34 -8.24
N ALA A 102 8.97 4.05 -7.14
CA ALA A 102 8.48 3.47 -5.88
C ALA A 102 7.19 2.65 -6.05
N ASN A 103 6.26 3.12 -6.88
CA ASN A 103 5.01 2.39 -7.12
C ASN A 103 5.22 1.04 -7.82
N LEU A 104 6.32 0.87 -8.56
CA LEU A 104 6.64 -0.38 -9.25
C LEU A 104 7.63 -1.24 -8.44
N GLY A 105 8.55 -0.59 -7.73
CA GLY A 105 9.62 -1.23 -6.98
C GLY A 105 9.23 -1.70 -5.58
N ALA A 106 8.36 -0.96 -4.88
CA ALA A 106 7.96 -1.26 -3.51
C ALA A 106 6.97 -2.43 -3.47
N GLU A 107 7.27 -3.46 -2.68
CA GLU A 107 6.33 -4.52 -2.35
C GLU A 107 5.43 -4.10 -1.18
N GLN A 108 6.00 -3.40 -0.21
CA GLN A 108 5.32 -2.81 0.93
C GLN A 108 5.73 -1.35 1.10
N VAL A 109 4.82 -0.54 1.62
CA VAL A 109 5.07 0.87 1.95
C VAL A 109 4.70 1.13 3.40
N VAL A 110 5.62 1.76 4.12
CA VAL A 110 5.37 2.33 5.45
C VAL A 110 5.42 3.85 5.33
N ALA A 111 4.33 4.51 5.67
CA ALA A 111 4.18 5.95 5.60
C ALA A 111 3.90 6.53 6.99
N LEU A 112 4.61 7.60 7.35
CA LEU A 112 4.22 8.47 8.46
C LEU A 112 3.36 9.58 7.87
N ILE A 113 2.14 9.71 8.39
CA ILE A 113 1.18 10.72 7.95
C ILE A 113 0.83 11.68 9.08
N SER A 114 0.42 12.89 8.71
CA SER A 114 -0.10 13.94 9.59
C SER A 114 -1.24 14.66 8.87
N ARG A 115 -2.05 15.40 9.63
CA ARG A 115 -2.99 16.35 9.05
C ARG A 115 -2.23 17.63 8.68
N GLU A 116 -2.57 18.25 7.55
CA GLU A 116 -2.09 19.60 7.23
C GLU A 116 -2.46 20.63 8.29
#